data_AF-A0A2A5F5F1-F1
#
_entry.id   AF-A0A2A5F5F1-F1
#
_cell.length_a   1.000
_cell.length_b   1.000
_cell.length_c   1.000
_cell.angle_alpha   90.00
_cell.angle_beta   90.00
_cell.angle_gamma   90.00
#
_symmetry.space_group_name_H-M   'P 1'
#
loop_
_entity.id
_entity.type
_entity.pdbx_description
1 polymer ?
#
loop_
_entity_poly.entity_id
_entity_poly.type
_entity_poly.pdbx_seq_one_letter_code
_entity_poly.pdbx_strand_id
1 'polypeptide(L)'
;MRRHANLYLALIVMGAVWGAVFPITKIAVSTGYQAYGIIVWQSVIGIVLSGGITLWRGKKLPFSRDYMWLFIGIAFFGSLAPNYFSYTATAHLPAGVISIVIALVPLFAMPISLAMGYEKPSAIRFMGAAFGAVAIVMIAGPSTGLPDPSKVGYLFLALFAPLFYGIEGNFMTWHGPRGLDPVQILFGASVVGLIVSVPISIGFDQIITPFKPWSAQEWAIFIAALLNWGAYVGFVWLIGRAGPVFSSQVAYLVTAWGVVWSMLFLGERYSMWVWAAFVLMLIGVLLVQPREKAKA
;
A
#
# COMPACT_ATOMS: atom_id res chain seq x y z
N MET A 1 1.42 30.58 9.42
CA MET A 1 0.44 29.70 10.11
C MET A 1 -0.53 28.99 9.18
N ARG A 2 -1.33 29.67 8.33
CA ARG A 2 -2.31 29.01 7.42
C ARG A 2 -1.74 27.94 6.48
N ARG A 3 -0.52 28.14 5.95
CA ARG A 3 0.14 27.19 5.05
C ARG A 3 0.49 25.85 5.73
N HIS A 4 0.82 25.85 7.02
CA HIS A 4 1.10 24.62 7.76
C HIS A 4 -0.19 23.87 8.10
N ALA A 5 -1.25 24.58 8.49
CA ALA A 5 -2.57 23.97 8.73
C ALA A 5 -3.09 23.21 7.50
N ASN A 6 -2.90 23.76 6.29
CA ASN A 6 -3.31 23.10 5.05
C ASN A 6 -2.54 21.79 4.78
N LEU A 7 -1.27 21.70 5.17
CA LEU A 7 -0.45 20.50 4.98
C LEU A 7 -0.83 19.40 5.97
N TYR A 8 -1.09 19.74 7.23
CA TYR A 8 -1.61 18.77 8.21
C TYR A 8 -3.01 18.28 7.83
N LEU A 9 -3.89 19.17 7.35
CA LEU A 9 -5.20 18.77 6.86
C LEU A 9 -5.08 17.82 5.66
N ALA A 10 -4.22 18.15 4.69
CA ALA A 10 -3.95 17.27 3.55
C ALA A 10 -3.44 15.90 4.00
N LEU A 11 -2.50 15.87 4.94
CA LEU A 11 -1.95 14.63 5.52
C LEU A 11 -3.06 13.78 6.18
N ILE A 12 -3.94 14.38 6.99
CA ILE A 12 -5.06 13.70 7.65
C ILE A 12 -6.06 13.15 6.64
N VAL A 13 -6.47 13.98 5.67
CA VAL A 13 -7.43 13.59 4.63
C VAL A 13 -6.85 12.46 3.78
N MET A 14 -5.58 12.56 3.38
CA MET A 14 -4.93 11.50 2.61
C MET A 14 -4.81 10.20 3.42
N GLY A 15 -4.45 10.29 4.70
CA GLY A 15 -4.43 9.14 5.60
C GLY A 15 -5.80 8.46 5.68
N ALA A 16 -6.86 9.25 5.80
CA ALA A 16 -8.24 8.76 5.84
C ALA A 16 -8.67 8.11 4.51
N VAL A 17 -8.38 8.76 3.38
CA VAL A 17 -8.70 8.27 2.03
C VAL A 17 -7.98 6.97 1.73
N TRP A 18 -6.68 6.90 2.01
CA TRP A 18 -5.89 5.70 1.74
C TRP A 18 -6.24 4.57 2.73
N GLY A 19 -6.47 4.90 4.00
CA GLY A 19 -6.93 3.93 5.01
C GLY A 19 -8.27 3.30 4.68
N ALA A 20 -9.18 4.04 4.01
CA ALA A 20 -10.47 3.50 3.60
C ALA A 20 -10.36 2.38 2.53
N VAL A 21 -9.23 2.29 1.82
CA VAL A 21 -8.99 1.25 0.81
C VAL A 21 -9.09 -0.15 1.43
N PHE A 22 -8.58 -0.37 2.65
CA PHE A 22 -8.58 -1.68 3.30
C PHE A 22 -9.98 -2.28 3.48
N PRO A 23 -10.92 -1.60 4.19
CA PRO A 23 -12.26 -2.15 4.37
C PRO A 23 -13.06 -2.20 3.07
N ILE A 24 -12.85 -1.25 2.15
CA ILE A 24 -13.55 -1.28 0.85
C ILE A 24 -13.09 -2.49 0.03
N THR A 25 -11.79 -2.76 -0.05
CA THR A 25 -11.29 -3.96 -0.73
C THR A 25 -11.76 -5.24 -0.04
N LYS A 26 -11.88 -5.24 1.30
CA LYS A 26 -12.45 -6.38 2.04
C LYS A 26 -13.88 -6.73 1.60
N ILE A 27 -14.71 -5.74 1.27
CA ILE A 27 -16.07 -5.98 0.71
C ILE A 27 -15.96 -6.79 -0.59
N ALA A 28 -15.03 -6.42 -1.47
CA ALA A 28 -14.84 -7.09 -2.76
C ALA A 28 -14.35 -8.54 -2.58
N VAL A 29 -13.28 -8.75 -1.82
CA VAL A 29 -12.68 -10.10 -1.70
C VAL A 29 -13.54 -11.05 -0.87
N SER A 30 -14.41 -10.55 0.01
CA SER A 30 -15.28 -11.39 0.84
C SER A 30 -16.41 -12.06 0.05
N THR A 31 -16.68 -11.62 -1.19
CA THR A 31 -17.68 -12.24 -2.06
C THR A 31 -17.08 -13.16 -3.12
N GLY A 32 -15.82 -13.53 -2.96
CA GLY A 32 -15.11 -14.44 -3.86
C GLY A 32 -14.32 -13.77 -4.98
N TYR A 33 -14.32 -12.43 -5.08
CA TYR A 33 -13.42 -11.77 -6.03
C TYR A 33 -11.96 -11.99 -5.63
N GLN A 34 -11.17 -12.39 -6.61
CA GLN A 34 -9.77 -12.76 -6.42
C GLN A 34 -8.83 -11.65 -6.90
N ALA A 35 -7.56 -11.80 -6.54
CA ALA A 35 -6.60 -10.71 -6.63
C ALA A 35 -6.40 -10.15 -8.05
N TYR A 36 -6.24 -11.00 -9.07
CA TYR A 36 -5.91 -10.52 -10.41
C TYR A 36 -7.09 -9.82 -11.08
N GLY A 37 -8.33 -10.24 -10.81
CA GLY A 37 -9.52 -9.52 -11.27
C GLY A 37 -9.60 -8.09 -10.72
N ILE A 38 -9.26 -7.90 -9.45
CA ILE A 38 -9.18 -6.58 -8.80
C ILE A 38 -8.04 -5.75 -9.38
N ILE A 39 -6.86 -6.37 -9.59
CA ILE A 39 -5.68 -5.72 -10.15
C ILE A 39 -5.92 -5.25 -11.60
N VAL A 40 -6.69 -6.00 -12.39
CA VAL A 40 -7.10 -5.57 -13.75
C VAL A 40 -7.84 -4.24 -13.66
N TRP A 41 -8.86 -4.13 -12.80
CA TRP A 41 -9.63 -2.90 -12.63
C TRP A 41 -8.78 -1.74 -12.09
N GLN A 42 -7.88 -2.01 -11.15
CA GLN A 42 -6.92 -1.00 -10.68
C GLN A 42 -6.01 -0.51 -11.81
N SER A 43 -5.55 -1.41 -12.67
CA SER A 43 -4.70 -1.08 -13.80
C SER A 43 -5.48 -0.28 -14.86
N VAL A 44 -6.73 -0.65 -15.16
CA VAL A 44 -7.62 0.10 -16.06
C VAL A 44 -7.83 1.53 -15.55
N ILE A 45 -8.18 1.69 -14.28
CA ILE A 45 -8.41 3.00 -13.67
C ILE A 45 -7.11 3.81 -13.63
N GLY A 46 -6.00 3.19 -13.28
CA GLY A 46 -4.67 3.80 -13.32
C GLY A 46 -4.28 4.28 -14.72
N ILE A 47 -4.58 3.49 -15.77
CA ILE A 47 -4.40 3.86 -17.17
C ILE A 47 -5.28 5.05 -17.56
N VAL A 48 -6.58 5.00 -17.26
CA VAL A 48 -7.53 6.04 -17.66
C VAL A 48 -7.16 7.37 -16.99
N LEU A 49 -6.91 7.37 -15.68
CA LEU A 49 -6.62 8.59 -14.94
C LEU A 49 -5.19 9.10 -15.22
N SER A 50 -4.18 8.25 -15.09
CA SER A 50 -2.78 8.67 -15.27
C SER A 50 -2.44 8.92 -16.73
N GLY A 51 -2.97 8.10 -17.64
CA GLY A 51 -2.83 8.29 -19.08
C GLY A 51 -3.57 9.54 -19.55
N GLY A 52 -4.81 9.76 -19.10
CA GLY A 52 -5.57 10.97 -19.39
C GLY A 52 -4.82 12.24 -18.96
N ILE A 53 -4.29 12.28 -17.73
CA ILE A 53 -3.49 13.42 -17.25
C ILE A 53 -2.18 13.59 -18.02
N THR A 54 -1.50 12.48 -18.32
CA THR A 54 -0.24 12.51 -19.08
C THR A 54 -0.46 13.13 -20.47
N LEU A 55 -1.48 12.66 -21.18
CA LEU A 55 -1.84 13.16 -22.51
C LEU A 55 -2.34 14.61 -22.46
N TRP A 56 -3.18 14.96 -21.47
CA TRP A 56 -3.67 16.32 -21.28
C TRP A 56 -2.54 17.33 -21.02
N ARG A 57 -1.48 16.90 -20.32
CA ARG A 57 -0.25 17.71 -20.10
C ARG A 57 0.67 17.76 -21.33
N GLY A 58 0.28 17.18 -22.47
CA GLY A 58 1.11 17.08 -23.68
C GLY A 58 2.34 16.18 -23.52
N LYS A 59 2.40 15.38 -22.45
CA LYS A 59 3.49 14.45 -22.20
C LYS A 59 3.22 13.11 -22.90
N LYS A 60 4.27 12.36 -23.15
CA LYS A 60 4.20 11.02 -23.75
C LYS A 60 4.83 10.00 -22.82
N LEU A 61 4.43 8.74 -22.97
CA LEU A 61 5.12 7.63 -22.33
C LEU A 61 6.30 7.22 -23.21
N PRO A 62 7.55 7.26 -22.71
CA PRO A 62 8.68 6.83 -23.51
C PRO A 62 8.81 5.30 -23.53
N PHE A 63 9.32 4.76 -24.64
CA PHE A 63 9.41 3.32 -24.90
C PHE A 63 10.85 2.79 -24.96
N SER A 64 11.78 3.39 -24.23
CA SER A 64 13.15 2.85 -24.16
C SER A 64 13.24 1.68 -23.17
N ARG A 65 14.27 0.84 -23.33
CA ARG A 65 14.54 -0.31 -22.45
C ARG A 65 14.57 0.08 -20.97
N ASP A 66 15.17 1.21 -20.64
CA ASP A 66 15.33 1.66 -19.25
C ASP A 66 13.99 2.08 -18.62
N TYR A 67 13.10 2.69 -19.39
CA TYR A 67 11.75 3.02 -18.95
C TYR A 67 10.88 1.77 -18.81
N MET A 68 11.04 0.80 -19.70
CA MET A 68 10.35 -0.49 -19.58
C MET A 68 10.75 -1.23 -18.31
N TRP A 69 12.05 -1.28 -17.97
CA TRP A 69 12.50 -1.87 -16.70
C TRP A 69 11.93 -1.14 -15.48
N LEU A 70 11.86 0.19 -15.54
CA LEU A 70 11.21 0.97 -14.48
C LEU A 70 9.73 0.58 -14.33
N PHE A 71 8.97 0.56 -15.44
CA PHE A 71 7.54 0.22 -15.38
C PHE A 71 7.28 -1.22 -14.96
N ILE A 72 8.10 -2.17 -15.42
CA ILE A 72 8.02 -3.57 -15.01
C ILE A 72 8.33 -3.72 -13.53
N GLY A 73 9.40 -3.08 -13.04
CA GLY A 73 9.78 -3.13 -11.63
C GLY A 73 8.70 -2.54 -10.72
N ILE A 74 8.15 -1.37 -11.07
CA ILE A 74 7.06 -0.74 -10.30
C ILE A 74 5.76 -1.53 -10.40
N ALA A 75 5.40 -2.04 -11.58
CA ALA A 75 4.22 -2.88 -11.73
C ALA A 75 4.33 -4.15 -10.87
N PHE A 76 5.50 -4.82 -10.88
CA PHE A 76 5.70 -6.06 -10.16
C PHE A 76 5.78 -5.85 -8.63
N PHE A 77 6.68 -4.98 -8.17
CA PHE A 77 6.94 -4.75 -6.75
C PHE A 77 5.90 -3.85 -6.08
N GLY A 78 5.28 -2.93 -6.81
CA GLY A 78 4.31 -1.97 -6.28
C GLY A 78 2.84 -2.33 -6.52
N SER A 79 2.54 -3.31 -7.37
CA SER A 79 1.15 -3.71 -7.64
C SER A 79 0.96 -5.23 -7.67
N LEU A 80 1.49 -5.93 -8.68
CA LEU A 80 1.15 -7.33 -8.94
C LEU A 80 1.44 -8.25 -7.75
N ALA A 81 2.68 -8.29 -7.27
CA ALA A 81 3.09 -9.13 -6.16
C ALA A 81 2.45 -8.70 -4.83
N PRO A 82 2.59 -7.44 -4.35
CA PRO A 82 2.04 -7.07 -3.05
C PRO A 82 0.52 -7.18 -2.99
N ASN A 83 -0.20 -6.83 -4.07
CA ASN A 83 -1.65 -6.92 -4.10
C ASN A 83 -2.13 -8.37 -4.13
N TYR A 84 -1.42 -9.28 -4.80
CA TYR A 84 -1.73 -10.71 -4.73
C TYR A 84 -1.74 -11.22 -3.28
N PHE A 85 -0.65 -10.96 -2.54
CA PHE A 85 -0.52 -11.39 -1.15
C PHE A 85 -1.53 -10.68 -0.25
N SER A 86 -1.68 -9.35 -0.41
CA SER A 86 -2.58 -8.52 0.39
C SER A 86 -4.04 -8.92 0.22
N TYR A 87 -4.53 -9.09 -1.01
CA TYR A 87 -5.94 -9.43 -1.27
C TYR A 87 -6.27 -10.87 -0.85
N THR A 88 -5.34 -11.80 -1.06
CA THR A 88 -5.48 -13.19 -0.59
C THR A 88 -5.59 -13.25 0.93
N ALA A 89 -4.74 -12.50 1.63
CA ALA A 89 -4.80 -12.41 3.08
C ALA A 89 -6.05 -11.66 3.57
N THR A 90 -6.42 -10.57 2.91
CA THR A 90 -7.60 -9.75 3.23
C THR A 90 -8.88 -10.56 3.12
N ALA A 91 -8.98 -11.54 2.20
CA ALA A 91 -10.15 -12.42 2.13
C ALA A 91 -10.38 -13.17 3.47
N HIS A 92 -9.30 -13.52 4.17
CA HIS A 92 -9.33 -14.39 5.34
C HIS A 92 -9.18 -13.65 6.68
N LEU A 93 -8.54 -12.48 6.67
CA LEU A 93 -8.26 -11.70 7.88
C LEU A 93 -9.13 -10.43 7.97
N PRO A 94 -9.30 -9.88 9.18
CA PRO A 94 -9.90 -8.56 9.36
C PRO A 94 -9.10 -7.48 8.61
N ALA A 95 -9.79 -6.54 7.95
CA ALA A 95 -9.20 -5.46 7.19
C ALA A 95 -8.33 -4.53 8.05
N GLY A 96 -8.74 -4.30 9.31
CA GLY A 96 -7.93 -3.51 10.25
C GLY A 96 -6.59 -4.18 10.57
N VAL A 97 -6.58 -5.52 10.70
CA VAL A 97 -5.33 -6.27 10.91
C VAL A 97 -4.41 -6.14 9.69
N ILE A 98 -4.95 -6.22 8.48
CA ILE A 98 -4.16 -5.98 7.26
C ILE A 98 -3.55 -4.57 7.25
N SER A 99 -4.30 -3.54 7.65
CA SER A 99 -3.78 -2.17 7.70
C SER A 99 -2.59 -2.01 8.69
N ILE A 100 -2.60 -2.78 9.79
CA ILE A 100 -1.50 -2.83 10.77
C ILE A 100 -0.28 -3.54 10.17
N VAL A 101 -0.52 -4.67 9.48
CA VAL A 101 0.56 -5.43 8.82
C VAL A 101 1.25 -4.57 7.76
N ILE A 102 0.50 -3.79 6.97
CA ILE A 102 1.09 -2.92 5.95
C ILE A 102 1.93 -1.78 6.56
N ALA A 103 1.70 -1.41 7.83
CA ALA A 103 2.57 -0.46 8.52
C ALA A 103 4.03 -0.96 8.66
N LEU A 104 4.28 -2.25 8.44
CA LEU A 104 5.62 -2.85 8.47
C LEU A 104 6.51 -2.49 7.27
N VAL A 105 6.00 -1.78 6.24
CA VAL A 105 6.79 -1.41 5.05
C VAL A 105 8.18 -0.85 5.42
N PRO A 106 8.31 0.13 6.34
CA PRO A 106 9.62 0.69 6.69
C PRO A 106 10.56 -0.33 7.32
N LEU A 107 10.01 -1.32 8.04
CA LEU A 107 10.79 -2.35 8.73
C LEU A 107 11.40 -3.37 7.77
N PHE A 108 10.75 -3.61 6.62
CA PHE A 108 11.36 -4.38 5.52
C PHE A 108 12.23 -3.51 4.62
N ALA A 109 11.84 -2.25 4.38
CA ALA A 109 12.59 -1.33 3.54
C ALA A 109 13.99 -1.03 4.10
N MET A 110 14.12 -0.88 5.43
CA MET A 110 15.39 -0.53 6.08
C MET A 110 16.49 -1.59 5.87
N PRO A 111 16.28 -2.90 6.18
CA PRO A 111 17.29 -3.92 5.93
C PRO A 111 17.71 -4.03 4.46
N ILE A 112 16.77 -3.86 3.53
CA ILE A 112 17.06 -3.84 2.09
C ILE A 112 17.96 -2.64 1.76
N SER A 113 17.64 -1.46 2.29
CA SER A 113 18.42 -0.25 2.10
C SER A 113 19.84 -0.36 2.68
N LEU A 114 19.98 -1.01 3.85
CA LEU A 114 21.28 -1.35 4.44
C LEU A 114 22.08 -2.29 3.53
N ALA A 115 21.45 -3.36 3.02
CA ALA A 115 22.11 -4.32 2.14
C ALA A 115 22.57 -3.69 0.81
N MET A 116 21.85 -2.68 0.33
CA MET A 116 22.21 -1.91 -0.87
C MET A 116 23.26 -0.80 -0.59
N GLY A 117 23.63 -0.57 0.67
CA GLY A 117 24.60 0.45 1.06
C GLY A 117 24.06 1.89 1.07
N TYR A 118 22.75 2.08 1.01
CA TYR A 118 22.12 3.41 1.05
C TYR A 118 21.91 3.93 2.46
N GLU A 119 21.86 3.04 3.44
CA GLU A 119 21.73 3.39 4.85
C GLU A 119 22.87 2.84 5.70
N LYS A 120 23.05 3.44 6.88
CA LYS A 120 23.99 2.95 7.89
C LYS A 120 23.25 2.16 8.97
N PRO A 121 23.87 1.09 9.52
CA PRO A 121 23.30 0.36 10.64
C PRO A 121 22.94 1.29 11.79
N SER A 122 21.75 1.10 12.37
CA SER A 122 21.26 1.91 13.48
C SER A 122 20.55 1.03 14.49
N ALA A 123 21.08 0.99 15.72
CA ALA A 123 20.49 0.22 16.82
C ALA A 123 19.02 0.60 17.07
N ILE A 124 18.70 1.90 16.96
CA ILE A 124 17.33 2.41 17.13
C ILE A 124 16.40 1.82 16.05
N ARG A 125 16.85 1.76 14.81
CA ARG A 125 16.05 1.20 13.71
C ARG A 125 15.90 -0.32 13.83
N PHE A 126 16.93 -1.02 14.32
CA PHE A 126 16.82 -2.44 14.67
C PHE A 126 15.82 -2.70 15.80
N MET A 127 15.80 -1.84 16.84
CA MET A 127 14.77 -1.91 17.88
C MET A 127 13.37 -1.68 17.31
N GLY A 128 13.23 -0.73 16.38
CA GLY A 128 11.97 -0.52 15.66
C GLY A 128 11.52 -1.77 14.90
N ALA A 129 12.44 -2.43 14.20
CA ALA A 129 12.18 -3.71 13.53
C ALA A 129 11.76 -4.82 14.52
N ALA A 130 12.42 -4.91 15.67
CA ALA A 130 12.06 -5.86 16.73
C ALA A 130 10.64 -5.61 17.26
N PHE A 131 10.24 -4.34 17.45
CA PHE A 131 8.86 -4.01 17.87
C PHE A 131 7.82 -4.42 16.84
N GLY A 132 8.08 -4.26 15.54
CA GLY A 132 7.17 -4.77 14.51
C GLY A 132 7.07 -6.30 14.51
N ALA A 133 8.19 -7.01 14.71
CA ALA A 133 8.17 -8.46 14.84
C ALA A 133 7.36 -8.92 16.06
N VAL A 134 7.54 -8.27 17.21
CA VAL A 134 6.75 -8.54 18.43
C VAL A 134 5.26 -8.25 18.19
N ALA A 135 4.93 -7.15 17.51
CA ALA A 135 3.53 -6.83 17.18
C ALA A 135 2.86 -7.94 16.36
N ILE A 136 3.58 -8.55 15.40
CA ILE A 136 3.06 -9.71 14.65
C ILE A 136 2.86 -10.92 15.55
N VAL A 137 3.82 -11.22 16.44
CA VAL A 137 3.70 -12.31 17.43
C VAL A 137 2.51 -12.07 18.36
N MET A 138 2.22 -10.83 18.75
CA MET A 138 1.07 -10.50 19.59
C MET A 138 -0.27 -10.78 18.89
N ILE A 139 -0.34 -10.60 17.57
CA ILE A 139 -1.55 -10.94 16.80
C ILE A 139 -1.62 -12.47 16.57
N ALA A 140 -0.48 -13.11 16.28
CA ALA A 140 -0.41 -14.50 15.84
C ALA A 140 -0.47 -15.53 16.99
N GLY A 141 0.16 -15.23 18.13
CA GLY A 141 0.41 -16.18 19.20
C GLY A 141 -0.84 -16.52 20.03
N PRO A 142 -1.58 -15.53 20.56
CA PRO A 142 -2.78 -15.79 21.34
C PRO A 142 -3.91 -16.34 20.49
N SER A 143 -4.65 -17.33 21.00
CA SER A 143 -5.87 -17.84 20.36
C SER A 143 -7.00 -16.81 20.26
N THR A 144 -6.87 -15.67 20.93
CA THR A 144 -7.80 -14.53 20.86
C THR A 144 -7.24 -13.38 20.03
N GLY A 145 -6.04 -13.52 19.44
CA GLY A 145 -5.42 -12.49 18.61
C GLY A 145 -6.17 -12.29 17.29
N LEU A 146 -6.67 -13.38 16.70
CA LEU A 146 -7.52 -13.37 15.52
C LEU A 146 -8.91 -13.94 15.85
N PRO A 147 -9.97 -13.54 15.11
CA PRO A 147 -11.29 -14.16 15.24
C PRO A 147 -11.29 -15.67 14.99
N ASP A 148 -10.40 -16.12 14.10
CA ASP A 148 -10.15 -17.53 13.80
C ASP A 148 -8.64 -17.80 13.81
N PRO A 149 -8.12 -18.46 14.85
CA PRO A 149 -6.68 -18.77 14.97
C PRO A 149 -6.13 -19.65 13.86
N SER A 150 -6.96 -20.48 13.20
CA SER A 150 -6.51 -21.33 12.09
C SER A 150 -6.02 -20.50 10.89
N LYS A 151 -6.44 -19.24 10.80
CA LYS A 151 -6.10 -18.31 9.72
C LYS A 151 -4.77 -17.60 9.91
N VAL A 152 -3.99 -17.94 10.94
CA VAL A 152 -2.67 -17.32 11.20
C VAL A 152 -1.71 -17.44 10.02
N GLY A 153 -1.83 -18.48 9.19
CA GLY A 153 -1.04 -18.62 7.95
C GLY A 153 -1.22 -17.43 6.98
N TYR A 154 -2.43 -16.86 6.91
CA TYR A 154 -2.69 -15.67 6.09
C TYR A 154 -2.05 -14.41 6.64
N LEU A 155 -1.73 -14.37 7.94
CA LEU A 155 -1.03 -13.24 8.54
C LEU A 155 0.42 -13.21 8.05
N PHE A 156 1.08 -14.37 8.01
CA PHE A 156 2.42 -14.48 7.43
C PHE A 156 2.41 -14.25 5.92
N LEU A 157 1.37 -14.70 5.21
CA LEU A 157 1.18 -14.37 3.80
C LEU A 157 1.08 -12.85 3.59
N ALA A 158 0.36 -12.14 4.46
CA ALA A 158 0.21 -10.69 4.39
C ALA A 158 1.55 -9.94 4.54
N LEU A 159 2.56 -10.53 5.20
CA LEU A 159 3.90 -9.91 5.37
C LEU A 159 4.67 -9.76 4.05
N PHE A 160 4.33 -10.53 3.02
CA PHE A 160 4.94 -10.35 1.70
C PHE A 160 4.54 -9.02 1.06
N ALA A 161 3.33 -8.51 1.32
CA ALA A 161 2.91 -7.22 0.79
C ALA A 161 3.81 -6.05 1.25
N PRO A 162 4.02 -5.80 2.56
CA PRO A 162 4.92 -4.75 3.00
C PRO A 162 6.39 -5.01 2.64
N LEU A 163 6.81 -6.27 2.52
CA LEU A 163 8.13 -6.62 1.98
C LEU A 163 8.29 -6.12 0.54
N PHE A 164 7.33 -6.43 -0.34
CA PHE A 164 7.36 -6.00 -1.74
C PHE A 164 7.31 -4.48 -1.91
N TYR A 165 6.47 -3.79 -1.13
CA TYR A 165 6.49 -2.32 -1.09
C TYR A 165 7.84 -1.76 -0.57
N GLY A 166 8.49 -2.45 0.38
CA GLY A 166 9.84 -2.10 0.82
C GLY A 166 10.90 -2.30 -0.28
N ILE A 167 10.77 -3.36 -1.08
CA ILE A 167 11.60 -3.59 -2.27
C ILE A 167 11.35 -2.50 -3.32
N GLU A 168 10.08 -2.16 -3.59
CA GLU A 168 9.69 -1.11 -4.55
C GLU A 168 10.35 0.23 -4.22
N GLY A 169 10.29 0.68 -2.96
CA GLY A 169 10.90 1.95 -2.54
C GLY A 169 12.42 1.98 -2.73
N ASN A 170 13.09 0.86 -2.43
CA ASN A 170 14.54 0.73 -2.64
C ASN A 170 14.90 0.58 -4.13
N PHE A 171 14.06 -0.10 -4.92
CA PHE A 171 14.17 -0.16 -6.37
C PHE A 171 14.06 1.23 -7.00
N MET A 172 13.11 2.05 -6.54
CA MET A 172 12.97 3.44 -6.99
C MET A 172 14.19 4.28 -6.61
N THR A 173 14.80 4.03 -5.45
CA THR A 173 16.03 4.70 -5.01
C THR A 173 17.23 4.32 -5.90
N TRP A 174 17.34 3.05 -6.28
CA TRP A 174 18.43 2.55 -7.13
C TRP A 174 18.28 2.91 -8.60
N HIS A 175 17.12 2.63 -9.19
CA HIS A 175 16.89 2.82 -10.63
C HIS A 175 16.58 4.29 -10.96
N GLY A 176 15.97 5.01 -10.03
CA GLY A 176 15.55 6.40 -10.17
C GLY A 176 14.33 6.58 -11.09
N PRO A 177 13.69 7.77 -11.07
CA PRO A 177 12.52 8.07 -11.89
C PRO A 177 12.85 8.33 -13.37
N ARG A 178 14.14 8.40 -13.75
CA ARG A 178 14.62 8.63 -15.13
C ARG A 178 14.01 9.87 -15.81
N GLY A 179 13.74 10.93 -15.05
CA GLY A 179 13.13 12.17 -15.56
C GLY A 179 11.62 12.08 -15.81
N LEU A 180 10.99 10.94 -15.50
CA LEU A 180 9.54 10.81 -15.50
C LEU A 180 8.95 11.39 -14.23
N ASP A 181 7.79 12.04 -14.37
CA ASP A 181 7.00 12.38 -13.20
C ASP A 181 6.23 11.15 -12.68
N PRO A 182 5.76 11.16 -11.43
CA PRO A 182 5.11 9.99 -10.84
C PRO A 182 3.80 9.57 -11.53
N VAL A 183 3.10 10.49 -12.20
CA VAL A 183 1.90 10.14 -12.99
C VAL A 183 2.30 9.36 -14.24
N GLN A 184 3.40 9.73 -14.90
CA GLN A 184 3.94 8.96 -16.03
C GLN A 184 4.42 7.56 -15.60
N ILE A 185 5.08 7.46 -14.44
CA ILE A 185 5.52 6.18 -13.88
C ILE A 185 4.32 5.29 -13.58
N LEU A 186 3.30 5.82 -12.89
CA LEU A 186 2.05 5.09 -12.63
C LEU A 186 1.35 4.68 -13.91
N PHE A 187 1.32 5.54 -14.93
CA PHE A 187 0.71 5.21 -16.21
C PHE A 187 1.41 4.01 -16.85
N GLY A 188 2.74 4.05 -16.97
CA GLY A 188 3.52 2.95 -17.54
C GLY A 188 3.39 1.65 -16.73
N ALA A 189 3.48 1.75 -15.40
CA ALA A 189 3.31 0.60 -14.51
C ALA A 189 1.89 0.01 -14.59
N SER A 190 0.85 0.84 -14.73
CA SER A 190 -0.53 0.38 -14.91
C SER A 190 -0.74 -0.31 -16.27
N VAL A 191 -0.08 0.16 -17.33
CA VAL A 191 -0.08 -0.53 -18.64
C VAL A 191 0.54 -1.93 -18.52
N VAL A 192 1.72 -2.03 -17.91
CA VAL A 192 2.37 -3.33 -17.67
C VAL A 192 1.50 -4.21 -16.77
N GLY A 193 0.96 -3.63 -15.69
CA GLY A 193 0.05 -4.29 -14.76
C GLY A 193 -1.16 -4.89 -15.48
N LEU A 194 -1.78 -4.15 -16.41
CA LEU A 194 -2.90 -4.65 -17.20
C LEU A 194 -2.48 -5.80 -18.14
N ILE A 195 -1.37 -5.63 -18.88
CA ILE A 195 -0.87 -6.64 -19.83
C ILE A 195 -0.58 -7.97 -19.12
N VAL A 196 -0.06 -7.93 -17.88
CA VAL A 196 0.24 -9.13 -17.10
C VAL A 196 -1.01 -9.70 -16.40
N SER A 197 -1.83 -8.84 -15.77
CA SER A 197 -2.96 -9.30 -14.96
C SER A 197 -4.13 -9.83 -15.78
N VAL A 198 -4.39 -9.32 -16.98
CA VAL A 198 -5.48 -9.79 -17.84
C VAL A 198 -5.37 -11.28 -18.21
N PRO A 199 -4.26 -11.77 -18.81
CA PRO A 199 -4.17 -13.20 -19.17
C PRO A 199 -4.22 -14.12 -17.95
N ILE A 200 -3.65 -13.70 -16.81
CA ILE A 200 -3.74 -14.45 -15.55
C ILE A 200 -5.21 -14.48 -15.07
N SER A 201 -5.88 -13.33 -15.09
CA SER A 201 -7.29 -13.24 -14.68
C SER A 201 -8.20 -14.07 -15.58
N ILE A 202 -7.91 -14.21 -16.87
CA ILE A 202 -8.65 -15.11 -17.78
C ILE A 202 -8.36 -16.57 -17.44
N GLY A 203 -7.07 -16.93 -17.31
CA GLY A 203 -6.66 -18.31 -17.07
C GLY A 203 -7.15 -18.90 -15.75
N PHE A 204 -7.39 -18.05 -14.74
CA PHE A 204 -7.91 -18.45 -13.43
C PHE A 204 -9.38 -18.07 -13.20
N ASP A 205 -10.12 -17.68 -14.25
CA ASP A 205 -11.54 -17.30 -14.18
C ASP A 205 -11.85 -16.21 -13.13
N GLN A 206 -10.96 -15.21 -13.03
CA GLN A 206 -11.07 -14.07 -12.11
C GLN A 206 -11.61 -12.81 -12.80
N ILE A 207 -11.99 -12.89 -14.08
CA ILE A 207 -12.47 -11.71 -14.82
C ILE A 207 -13.74 -11.14 -14.18
N ILE A 208 -13.74 -9.81 -14.01
CA ILE A 208 -14.86 -9.06 -13.47
C ILE A 208 -15.46 -8.25 -14.62
N THR A 209 -16.58 -8.73 -15.15
CA THR A 209 -17.24 -8.12 -16.32
C THR A 209 -17.95 -6.81 -15.95
N PRO A 210 -17.80 -5.74 -16.77
CA PRO A 210 -18.57 -4.51 -16.60
C PRO A 210 -20.00 -4.58 -17.14
N PHE A 211 -20.35 -5.63 -17.90
CA PHE A 211 -21.60 -5.69 -18.67
C PHE A 211 -22.81 -6.20 -17.87
N LYS A 212 -22.70 -6.23 -16.54
CA LYS A 212 -23.78 -6.56 -15.62
C LYS A 212 -24.07 -5.38 -14.70
N PRO A 213 -25.29 -5.26 -14.14
CA PRO A 213 -25.55 -4.32 -13.05
C PRO A 213 -24.55 -4.55 -11.91
N TRP A 214 -23.88 -3.48 -11.47
CA TRP A 214 -22.91 -3.54 -10.38
C TRP A 214 -23.61 -3.57 -9.03
N SER A 215 -23.21 -4.52 -8.19
CA SER A 215 -23.54 -4.55 -6.78
C SER A 215 -22.46 -3.86 -5.95
N ALA A 216 -22.58 -3.90 -4.62
CA ALA A 216 -21.69 -3.19 -3.70
C ALA A 216 -20.20 -3.57 -3.89
N GLN A 217 -19.92 -4.78 -4.35
CA GLN A 217 -18.58 -5.35 -4.48
C GLN A 217 -17.84 -4.82 -5.70
N GLU A 218 -18.52 -4.73 -6.85
CA GLU A 218 -17.94 -4.13 -8.05
C GLU A 218 -17.71 -2.64 -7.84
N TRP A 219 -18.65 -1.94 -7.21
CA TRP A 219 -18.45 -0.55 -6.78
C TRP A 219 -17.30 -0.41 -5.78
N ALA A 220 -17.15 -1.35 -4.84
CA ALA A 220 -16.03 -1.34 -3.91
C ALA A 220 -14.68 -1.46 -4.63
N ILE A 221 -14.56 -2.30 -5.67
CA ILE A 221 -13.33 -2.41 -6.48
C ILE A 221 -13.03 -1.08 -7.17
N PHE A 222 -14.03 -0.49 -7.83
CA PHE A 222 -13.88 0.78 -8.52
C PHE A 222 -13.49 1.92 -7.56
N ILE A 223 -14.19 2.03 -6.43
CA ILE A 223 -13.93 3.05 -5.42
C ILE A 223 -12.54 2.84 -4.79
N ALA A 224 -12.18 1.61 -4.41
CA ALA A 224 -10.87 1.32 -3.84
C ALA A 224 -9.73 1.70 -4.79
N ALA A 225 -9.88 1.39 -6.08
CA ALA A 225 -8.91 1.77 -7.11
C ALA A 225 -8.81 3.30 -7.26
N LEU A 226 -9.94 4.01 -7.26
CA LEU A 226 -9.98 5.47 -7.34
C LEU A 226 -9.34 6.13 -6.11
N LEU A 227 -9.66 5.66 -4.90
CA LEU A 227 -9.08 6.17 -3.66
C LEU A 227 -7.58 5.88 -3.59
N ASN A 228 -7.15 4.69 -3.99
CA ASN A 228 -5.73 4.33 -4.01
C ASN A 228 -4.94 5.24 -4.98
N TRP A 229 -5.44 5.43 -6.20
CA TRP A 229 -4.83 6.35 -7.17
C TRP A 229 -4.76 7.79 -6.64
N GLY A 230 -5.88 8.30 -6.10
CA GLY A 230 -5.95 9.64 -5.54
C GLY A 230 -5.02 9.85 -4.34
N ALA A 231 -4.95 8.86 -3.44
CA ALA A 231 -4.04 8.86 -2.31
C ALA A 231 -2.58 8.88 -2.75
N TYR A 232 -2.21 8.06 -3.74
CA TYR A 232 -0.84 8.02 -4.26
C TYR A 232 -0.43 9.36 -4.88
N VAL A 233 -1.28 9.94 -5.75
CA VAL A 233 -1.01 11.26 -6.35
C VAL A 233 -0.89 12.34 -5.27
N GLY A 234 -1.79 12.31 -4.27
CA GLY A 234 -1.72 13.20 -3.11
C GLY A 234 -0.42 13.02 -2.31
N PHE A 235 0.02 11.78 -2.11
CA PHE A 235 1.25 11.45 -1.39
C PHE A 235 2.48 11.99 -2.07
N VAL A 236 2.59 11.77 -3.37
CA VAL A 236 3.65 12.36 -4.20
C VAL A 236 3.63 13.89 -4.13
N TRP A 237 2.45 14.50 -4.27
CA TRP A 237 2.31 15.95 -4.18
C TRP A 237 2.79 16.46 -2.81
N LEU A 238 2.43 15.77 -1.73
CA LEU A 238 2.80 16.13 -0.38
C LEU A 238 4.31 16.02 -0.17
N ILE A 239 4.97 14.97 -0.68
CA ILE A 239 6.44 14.85 -0.68
C ILE A 239 7.07 16.07 -1.35
N GLY A 240 6.59 16.48 -2.52
CA GLY A 240 7.11 17.65 -3.23
C GLY A 240 6.88 18.98 -2.51
N ARG A 241 5.88 19.05 -1.61
CA ARG A 241 5.48 20.29 -0.92
C ARG A 241 6.05 20.45 0.50
N ALA A 242 6.12 19.34 1.23
CA ALA A 242 6.43 19.28 2.65
C ALA A 242 7.66 18.41 2.96
N GLY A 243 8.20 17.71 1.96
CA GLY A 243 9.36 16.84 2.11
C GLY A 243 9.01 15.41 2.55
N PRO A 244 9.96 14.46 2.39
CA PRO A 244 9.71 13.05 2.63
C PRO A 244 9.45 12.70 4.11
N VAL A 245 10.07 13.42 5.06
CA VAL A 245 9.89 13.18 6.50
C VAL A 245 8.50 13.58 7.00
N PHE A 246 7.97 14.72 6.53
CA PHE A 246 6.60 15.11 6.84
C PHE A 246 5.60 14.13 6.22
N SER A 247 5.78 13.80 4.94
CA SER A 247 4.88 12.91 4.22
C SER A 247 4.89 11.48 4.74
N SER A 248 6.02 10.98 5.27
CA SER A 248 6.08 9.63 5.86
C SER A 248 5.18 9.48 7.08
N GLN A 249 4.73 10.57 7.69
CA GLN A 249 3.72 10.53 8.75
C GLN A 249 2.37 9.99 8.27
N VAL A 250 2.10 10.04 6.94
CA VAL A 250 0.84 9.54 6.39
C VAL A 250 0.64 8.07 6.75
N ALA A 251 1.71 7.27 6.82
CA ALA A 251 1.64 5.85 7.12
C ALA A 251 0.93 5.57 8.46
N TYR A 252 1.21 6.37 9.50
CA TYR A 252 0.53 6.23 10.80
C TYR A 252 -0.96 6.49 10.69
N LEU A 253 -1.33 7.51 9.92
CA LEU A 253 -2.72 7.89 9.70
C LEU A 253 -3.42 6.86 8.84
N VAL A 254 -2.77 6.31 7.81
CA VAL A 254 -3.31 5.21 6.99
C VAL A 254 -3.62 4.00 7.86
N THR A 255 -2.72 3.61 8.76
CA THR A 255 -2.95 2.48 9.67
C THR A 255 -4.07 2.77 10.67
N ALA A 256 -4.05 3.95 11.31
CA ALA A 256 -5.09 4.34 12.27
C ALA A 256 -6.47 4.41 11.61
N TRP A 257 -6.58 5.08 10.46
CA TRP A 257 -7.83 5.16 9.70
C TRP A 257 -8.24 3.81 9.11
N GLY A 258 -7.29 2.95 8.72
CA GLY A 258 -7.59 1.60 8.26
C GLY A 258 -8.33 0.78 9.32
N VAL A 259 -7.88 0.85 10.58
CA VAL A 259 -8.56 0.24 11.73
C VAL A 259 -9.92 0.90 11.96
N VAL A 260 -9.99 2.23 12.04
CA VAL A 260 -11.23 2.98 12.31
C VAL A 260 -12.29 2.72 11.25
N TRP A 261 -11.96 2.83 9.96
CA TRP A 261 -12.89 2.57 8.87
C TRP A 261 -13.34 1.11 8.83
N SER A 262 -12.48 0.16 9.19
CA SER A 262 -12.87 -1.24 9.27
C SER A 262 -13.87 -1.50 10.41
N MET A 263 -13.74 -0.82 11.54
CA MET A 263 -14.76 -0.86 12.60
C MET A 263 -16.08 -0.23 12.14
N LEU A 264 -16.02 0.92 11.46
CA LEU A 264 -17.21 1.67 11.05
C LEU A 264 -17.96 1.03 9.88
N PHE A 265 -17.25 0.58 8.84
CA PHE A 265 -17.86 0.07 7.61
C PHE A 265 -18.18 -1.42 7.68
N LEU A 266 -17.36 -2.20 8.39
CA LEU A 266 -17.48 -3.65 8.43
C LEU A 266 -17.91 -4.18 9.81
N GLY A 267 -18.03 -3.31 10.81
CA GLY A 267 -18.36 -3.72 12.18
C GLY A 267 -17.27 -4.56 12.85
N GLU A 268 -16.02 -4.48 12.36
CA GLU A 268 -14.92 -5.26 12.93
C GLU A 268 -14.69 -4.90 14.40
N ARG A 269 -14.43 -5.93 15.20
CA ARG A 269 -14.06 -5.80 16.62
C ARG A 269 -12.75 -6.53 16.85
N TYR A 270 -11.83 -5.87 17.55
CA TYR A 270 -10.49 -6.40 17.77
C TYR A 270 -10.25 -6.72 19.23
N SER A 271 -9.43 -7.74 19.47
CA SER A 271 -9.00 -8.10 20.81
C SER A 271 -7.96 -7.11 21.35
N MET A 272 -7.71 -7.18 22.66
CA MET A 272 -6.67 -6.37 23.30
C MET A 272 -5.29 -6.59 22.68
N TRP A 273 -5.03 -7.80 22.15
CA TRP A 273 -3.77 -8.13 21.49
C TRP A 273 -3.54 -7.35 20.20
N VAL A 274 -4.59 -7.16 19.39
CA VAL A 274 -4.52 -6.35 18.17
C VAL A 274 -4.30 -4.88 18.51
N TRP A 275 -4.94 -4.37 19.56
CA TRP A 275 -4.71 -2.99 20.02
C TRP A 275 -3.30 -2.77 20.54
N ALA A 276 -2.77 -3.71 21.32
CA ALA A 276 -1.41 -3.65 21.81
C ALA A 276 -0.39 -3.79 20.66
N ALA A 277 -0.65 -4.67 19.68
CA ALA A 277 0.14 -4.77 18.46
C ALA A 277 0.10 -3.47 17.63
N PHE A 278 -1.07 -2.84 17.49
CA PHE A 278 -1.21 -1.54 16.83
C PHE A 278 -0.34 -0.47 17.49
N VAL A 279 -0.44 -0.31 18.81
CA VAL A 279 0.39 0.67 19.55
C VAL A 279 1.88 0.36 19.37
N LEU A 280 2.27 -0.90 19.54
CA LEU A 280 3.65 -1.33 19.40
C LEU A 280 4.18 -1.11 17.97
N MET A 281 3.32 -1.32 16.96
CA MET A 281 3.63 -1.07 15.56
C MET A 281 3.91 0.41 15.30
N LEU A 282 3.07 1.31 15.81
CA LEU A 282 3.28 2.75 15.67
C LEU A 282 4.62 3.16 16.30
N ILE A 283 4.95 2.64 17.48
CA ILE A 283 6.26 2.86 18.12
C ILE A 283 7.39 2.32 17.24
N GLY A 284 7.27 1.09 16.75
CA GLY A 284 8.28 0.47 15.89
C GLY A 284 8.57 1.31 14.64
N VAL A 285 7.52 1.75 13.95
CA VAL A 285 7.64 2.61 12.77
C VAL A 285 8.27 3.97 13.12
N LEU A 286 7.88 4.60 14.25
CA LEU A 286 8.52 5.84 14.75
C LEU A 286 10.03 5.71 14.95
N LEU A 287 10.50 4.55 15.41
CA LEU A 287 11.93 4.31 15.60
C LEU A 287 12.69 4.08 14.29
N VAL A 288 12.01 3.56 13.26
CA VAL A 288 12.63 3.29 11.94
C VAL A 288 12.72 4.54 11.07
N GLN A 289 11.76 5.47 11.21
CA GLN A 289 11.64 6.59 10.25
C GLN A 289 12.93 7.44 10.11
N PRO A 290 13.19 7.97 8.90
CA PRO A 290 14.28 8.90 8.68
C PRO A 290 14.16 10.11 9.60
N ARG A 291 15.14 10.31 10.47
CA ARG A 291 15.22 11.54 11.27
C ARG A 291 15.65 12.67 10.35
N GLU A 292 14.98 13.82 10.45
CA GLU A 292 15.53 15.05 9.88
C GLU A 292 16.94 15.23 10.42
N LYS A 293 17.93 15.33 9.51
CA LYS A 293 19.21 15.91 9.89
C LYS A 293 18.88 17.35 10.27
N ALA A 294 18.99 17.66 11.57
CA ALA A 294 19.05 19.04 12.01
C ALA A 294 20.12 19.71 11.14
N LYS A 295 19.71 20.71 10.35
CA LYS A 295 20.67 21.58 9.66
C LYS A 295 21.49 22.21 10.77
N ALA A 296 22.72 21.74 10.93
CA ALA A 296 23.75 22.43 11.70
C ALA A 296 24.11 23.73 11.00
#